data_AF-A0A8J2I670-F1
#
_entry.id   AF-A0A8J2I670-F1
#
_cell.length_a   1.000
_cell.length_b   1.000
_cell.length_c   1.000
_cell.angle_alpha   90.00
_cell.angle_beta   90.00
_cell.angle_gamma   90.00
#
_symmetry.space_group_name_H-M   'P 1'
#
loop_
_entity.id
_entity.type
_entity.pdbx_description
1 polymer ?
#
loop_
_entity_poly.entity_id
_entity_poly.type
_entity_poly.pdbx_seq_one_letter_code
_entity_poly.pdbx_strand_id
1 'polypeptide(L)'
;MPSDGLTIRDVTPTITTFSTPFNRFAPFGYRKFVAVGNRATAIRLHDNRIFLLNPIELEQAVRDKLNKLGGVHLVASDLGHHMYVKDYVDAWPQAKTIGVPGLNHKRKDVRWDYIYKDWRTSPEDQFDFAQDIETQYHPSSSDQGPLSSEFAKRAHPRSVWAKRLVYHIATVDYTLMRRDAKKVAEWNVERIIPCHGDVLDSGGNEAWALVYEWFLQGDAKTSIMKRLMSPIVKVARRVFLM
;
A
#
# COMPACT_ATOMS: atom_id res chain seq x y z
N MET A 1 -5.80 6.56 -26.32
CA MET A 1 -6.65 5.74 -25.44
C MET A 1 -5.86 5.37 -24.20
N PRO A 2 -6.51 5.03 -23.07
CA PRO A 2 -5.87 4.30 -21.98
C PRO A 2 -5.39 2.92 -22.42
N SER A 3 -4.55 2.29 -21.60
CA SER A 3 -4.26 0.85 -21.67
C SER A 3 -5.50 0.01 -21.33
N ASP A 4 -5.54 -1.24 -21.81
CA ASP A 4 -6.64 -2.17 -21.52
C ASP A 4 -6.77 -2.42 -20.01
N GLY A 5 -7.82 -1.83 -19.43
CA GLY A 5 -8.19 -1.99 -18.02
C GLY A 5 -7.84 -0.80 -17.11
N LEU A 6 -7.21 0.28 -17.59
CA LEU A 6 -7.05 1.49 -16.77
C LEU A 6 -8.43 2.05 -16.37
N THR A 7 -8.67 2.11 -15.08
CA THR A 7 -9.89 2.66 -14.47
C THR A 7 -9.54 3.90 -13.66
N ILE A 8 -10.06 5.05 -14.07
CA ILE A 8 -9.96 6.31 -13.31
C ILE A 8 -11.31 6.57 -12.63
N ARG A 9 -11.31 6.65 -11.30
CA ARG A 9 -12.54 6.83 -10.50
C ARG A 9 -12.34 7.94 -9.47
N ASP A 10 -13.17 8.96 -9.54
CA ASP A 10 -13.40 9.88 -8.41
C ASP A 10 -14.22 9.12 -7.36
N VAL A 11 -13.63 8.97 -6.17
CA VAL A 11 -14.21 8.23 -5.02
C VAL A 11 -14.93 9.21 -4.09
N THR A 12 -14.38 10.41 -3.93
CA THR A 12 -15.00 11.58 -3.31
C THR A 12 -14.66 12.83 -4.14
N PRO A 13 -15.21 14.02 -3.86
CA PRO A 13 -14.77 15.26 -4.51
C PRO A 13 -13.27 15.60 -4.33
N THR A 14 -12.63 15.04 -3.30
CA THR A 14 -11.20 15.25 -2.97
C THR A 14 -10.30 14.05 -3.31
N ILE A 15 -10.85 12.85 -3.55
CA ILE A 15 -10.06 11.63 -3.75
C ILE A 15 -10.33 11.02 -5.13
N THR A 16 -9.31 10.98 -5.98
CA THR A 16 -9.31 10.27 -7.26
C THR A 16 -8.40 9.04 -7.18
N THR A 17 -8.87 7.90 -7.66
CA THR A 17 -8.09 6.67 -7.78
C THR A 17 -7.81 6.32 -9.24
N PHE A 18 -6.63 5.77 -9.50
CA PHE A 18 -6.18 5.31 -10.81
C PHE A 18 -5.76 3.85 -10.66
N SER A 19 -6.58 2.92 -11.15
CA SER A 19 -6.34 1.47 -11.02
C SER A 19 -5.99 0.87 -12.37
N THR A 20 -4.92 0.09 -12.45
CA THR A 20 -4.49 -0.59 -13.70
C THR A 20 -4.23 -2.09 -13.44
N PRO A 21 -4.45 -2.99 -14.43
CA PRO A 21 -4.11 -4.40 -14.28
C PRO A 21 -2.60 -4.58 -14.09
N PHE A 22 -2.20 -5.14 -12.95
CA PHE A 22 -0.80 -5.37 -12.62
C PHE A 22 -0.57 -6.82 -12.22
N ASN A 23 0.45 -7.42 -12.82
CA ASN A 23 0.89 -8.78 -12.54
C ASN A 23 2.17 -8.73 -11.70
N ARG A 24 2.10 -9.25 -10.47
CA ARG A 24 3.24 -9.35 -9.54
C ARG A 24 3.60 -10.82 -9.31
N PHE A 25 4.73 -11.08 -8.62
CA PHE A 25 5.15 -12.41 -8.17
C PHE A 25 5.28 -13.42 -9.33
N ALA A 26 6.21 -13.13 -10.25
CA ALA A 26 6.43 -13.85 -11.50
C ALA A 26 7.72 -14.72 -11.47
N PRO A 27 7.75 -15.84 -10.73
CA PRO A 27 8.89 -16.73 -10.70
C PRO A 27 9.16 -17.32 -12.09
N PHE A 28 10.44 -17.59 -12.39
CA PHE A 28 10.90 -18.21 -13.65
C PHE A 28 10.48 -17.48 -14.95
N GLY A 29 10.17 -16.18 -14.87
CA GLY A 29 9.91 -15.33 -16.05
C GLY A 29 8.46 -15.33 -16.56
N TYR A 30 7.53 -16.02 -15.91
CA TYR A 30 6.11 -16.04 -16.29
C TYR A 30 5.42 -14.70 -15.97
N ARG A 31 5.51 -13.74 -16.89
CA ARG A 31 5.04 -12.33 -16.81
C ARG A 31 3.54 -12.08 -16.45
N LYS A 32 2.74 -13.11 -16.18
CA LYS A 32 1.28 -13.02 -15.89
C LYS A 32 0.82 -13.94 -14.74
N PHE A 33 1.64 -14.17 -13.71
CA PHE A 33 1.35 -15.20 -12.71
C PHE A 33 0.33 -14.79 -11.63
N VAL A 34 0.42 -13.59 -11.03
CA VAL A 34 -0.58 -13.09 -10.07
C VAL A 34 -1.08 -11.70 -10.46
N ALA A 35 -2.28 -11.64 -11.03
CA ALA A 35 -3.00 -10.38 -11.17
C ALA A 35 -3.44 -9.88 -9.79
N VAL A 36 -2.85 -8.77 -9.33
CA VAL A 36 -3.17 -8.10 -8.06
C VAL A 36 -3.80 -6.71 -8.27
N GLY A 37 -3.64 -6.15 -9.47
CA GLY A 37 -3.94 -4.74 -9.75
C GLY A 37 -2.90 -3.82 -9.10
N ASN A 38 -2.72 -2.62 -9.62
CA ASN A 38 -1.95 -1.57 -8.97
C ASN A 38 -2.75 -0.29 -8.98
N ARG A 39 -2.69 0.50 -7.91
CA ARG A 39 -3.49 1.71 -7.76
C ARG A 39 -2.71 2.86 -7.16
N ALA A 40 -2.69 3.97 -7.89
CA ALA A 40 -2.34 5.28 -7.36
C ALA A 40 -3.59 5.98 -6.81
N THR A 41 -3.42 6.78 -5.77
CA THR A 41 -4.49 7.60 -5.19
C THR A 41 -4.03 9.04 -5.12
N ALA A 42 -4.72 9.93 -5.82
CA ALA A 42 -4.56 11.38 -5.70
C ALA A 42 -5.57 11.91 -4.66
N ILE A 43 -5.06 12.67 -3.70
CA ILE A 43 -5.82 13.33 -2.64
C ILE A 43 -5.59 14.83 -2.80
N ARG A 44 -6.67 15.62 -2.92
CA ARG A 44 -6.60 17.08 -2.84
C ARG A 44 -6.63 17.48 -1.37
N LEU A 45 -5.57 18.15 -0.94
CA LEU A 45 -5.41 18.73 0.39
C LEU A 45 -6.27 20.00 0.53
N HIS A 46 -6.48 20.47 1.77
CA HIS A 46 -7.31 21.65 2.08
C HIS A 46 -6.86 22.92 1.34
N ASP A 47 -5.56 23.07 1.05
CA ASP A 47 -4.96 24.18 0.31
C ASP A 47 -4.97 24.02 -1.22
N ASN A 48 -5.60 22.95 -1.72
CA ASN A 48 -5.71 22.52 -3.12
C ASN A 48 -4.46 21.85 -3.73
N ARG A 49 -3.37 21.64 -2.99
CA ARG A 49 -2.26 20.78 -3.46
C ARG A 49 -2.75 19.35 -3.67
N ILE A 50 -2.14 18.65 -4.63
CA ILE A 50 -2.41 17.23 -4.89
C ILE A 50 -1.28 16.36 -4.32
N PHE A 51 -1.63 15.54 -3.34
CA PHE A 51 -0.83 14.45 -2.83
C PHE A 51 -1.11 13.18 -3.63
N LEU A 52 -0.09 12.57 -4.23
CA LEU A 52 -0.19 11.33 -4.98
C LEU A 52 0.52 10.20 -4.23
N LEU A 53 -0.26 9.21 -3.77
CA LEU A 53 0.25 7.99 -3.16
C LEU A 53 0.40 6.87 -4.19
N ASN A 54 1.53 6.17 -4.14
CA ASN A 54 1.85 4.92 -4.87
C ASN A 54 1.63 5.00 -6.40
N PRO A 55 2.47 5.76 -7.15
CA PRO A 55 2.27 6.00 -8.58
C PRO A 55 2.25 4.73 -9.45
N ILE A 56 1.27 4.68 -10.37
CA ILE A 56 1.19 3.72 -11.48
C ILE A 56 1.83 4.32 -12.73
N GLU A 57 1.83 3.60 -13.87
CA GLU A 57 2.35 4.12 -15.13
C GLU A 57 1.73 5.46 -15.53
N LEU A 58 2.55 6.44 -15.94
CA LEU A 58 2.10 7.79 -16.29
C LEU A 58 1.53 7.84 -17.72
N GLU A 59 0.48 7.07 -17.96
CA GLU A 59 -0.28 7.14 -19.21
C GLU A 59 -0.83 8.55 -19.44
N GLN A 60 -1.01 8.95 -20.71
CA GLN A 60 -1.56 10.26 -21.05
C GLN A 60 -2.92 10.52 -20.37
N ALA A 61 -3.78 9.50 -20.22
CA ALA A 61 -5.07 9.63 -19.53
C ALA A 61 -4.92 9.91 -18.01
N VAL A 62 -3.90 9.32 -17.37
CA VAL A 62 -3.54 9.60 -15.96
C VAL A 62 -3.02 11.03 -15.86
N ARG A 63 -2.11 11.43 -16.76
CA ARG A 63 -1.53 12.78 -16.81
C ARG A 63 -2.59 13.86 -17.06
N ASP A 64 -3.51 13.65 -17.98
CA ASP A 64 -4.60 14.58 -18.30
C ASP A 64 -5.56 14.78 -17.12
N LYS A 65 -5.90 13.70 -16.41
CA LYS A 65 -6.72 13.80 -15.19
C LYS A 65 -5.97 14.51 -14.06
N LEU A 66 -4.69 14.21 -13.84
CA LEU A 66 -3.88 14.90 -12.82
C LEU A 66 -3.70 16.39 -13.13
N ASN A 67 -3.49 16.75 -14.40
CA ASN A 67 -3.48 18.16 -14.84
C ASN A 67 -4.83 18.85 -14.55
N LYS A 68 -5.96 18.19 -14.84
CA LYS A 68 -7.31 18.69 -14.51
C LYS A 68 -7.59 18.79 -13.01
N LEU A 69 -6.82 18.11 -12.16
CA LEU A 69 -6.89 18.23 -10.69
C LEU A 69 -6.02 19.36 -10.13
N GLY A 70 -5.13 19.96 -10.94
CA GLY A 70 -4.18 21.00 -10.54
C GLY A 70 -2.70 20.64 -10.74
N GLY A 71 -2.39 19.43 -11.21
CA GLY A 71 -1.02 18.90 -11.26
C GLY A 71 -0.57 18.31 -9.92
N VAL A 72 0.55 17.57 -9.92
CA VAL A 72 1.03 16.84 -8.73
C VAL A 72 1.99 17.69 -7.91
N HIS A 73 1.82 17.70 -6.59
CA HIS A 73 2.55 18.56 -5.66
C HIS A 73 3.36 17.77 -4.61
N LEU A 74 2.85 16.61 -4.19
CA LEU A 74 3.51 15.67 -3.30
C LEU A 74 3.43 14.27 -3.92
N VAL A 75 4.51 13.50 -3.89
CA VAL A 75 4.58 12.12 -4.42
C VAL A 75 5.13 11.21 -3.33
N ALA A 76 4.29 10.31 -2.81
CA ALA A 76 4.66 9.36 -1.78
C ALA A 76 4.70 7.92 -2.32
N SER A 77 5.68 7.11 -1.89
CA SER A 77 5.70 5.68 -2.23
C SER A 77 6.38 4.80 -1.20
N ASP A 78 5.93 3.56 -1.10
CA ASP A 78 6.57 2.49 -0.33
C ASP A 78 7.60 1.65 -1.15
N LEU A 79 8.27 0.70 -0.50
CA LEU A 79 9.25 -0.21 -1.11
C LEU A 79 8.66 -1.18 -2.16
N GLY A 80 7.34 -1.26 -2.28
CA GLY A 80 6.62 -2.10 -3.23
C GLY A 80 6.00 -1.34 -4.42
N HIS A 81 5.82 -0.02 -4.33
CA HIS A 81 5.08 0.79 -5.32
C HIS A 81 5.87 1.99 -5.89
N HIS A 82 7.17 2.08 -5.63
CA HIS A 82 8.00 3.20 -6.06
C HIS A 82 8.28 3.32 -7.57
N MET A 83 7.96 2.32 -8.40
CA MET A 83 8.55 2.14 -9.74
C MET A 83 8.43 3.37 -10.65
N TYR A 84 7.24 3.94 -10.77
CA TYR A 84 6.96 5.03 -11.71
C TYR A 84 7.26 6.44 -11.16
N VAL A 85 7.73 6.58 -9.91
CA VAL A 85 7.96 7.90 -9.26
C VAL A 85 8.81 8.87 -10.11
N LYS A 86 9.78 8.36 -10.88
CA LYS A 86 10.64 9.16 -11.77
C LYS A 86 9.84 9.92 -12.83
N ASP A 87 8.88 9.26 -13.47
CA ASP A 87 8.08 9.83 -14.56
C ASP A 87 7.21 11.00 -14.07
N TYR A 88 6.78 10.95 -12.80
CA TYR A 88 5.97 11.98 -12.18
C TYR A 88 6.81 13.18 -11.74
N VAL A 89 8.02 12.99 -11.22
CA VAL A 89 8.91 14.14 -10.94
C VAL A 89 9.46 14.77 -12.22
N ASP A 90 9.58 14.01 -13.31
CA ASP A 90 9.91 14.59 -14.63
C ASP A 90 8.73 15.38 -15.23
N ALA A 91 7.49 14.91 -15.01
CA ALA A 91 6.28 15.61 -15.46
C ALA A 91 5.88 16.81 -14.57
N TRP A 92 6.22 16.79 -13.28
CA TRP A 92 5.98 17.86 -12.31
C TRP A 92 7.25 18.14 -11.46
N PRO A 93 8.28 18.84 -11.99
CA PRO A 93 9.60 18.99 -11.34
C PRO A 93 9.64 19.78 -10.02
N GLN A 94 8.52 20.35 -9.57
CA GLN A 94 8.41 21.00 -8.26
C GLN A 94 7.81 20.07 -7.18
N ALA A 95 7.29 18.90 -7.56
CA ALA A 95 6.64 17.97 -6.65
C ALA A 95 7.63 17.40 -5.62
N LYS A 96 7.21 17.34 -4.35
CA LYS A 96 8.04 16.87 -3.24
C LYS A 96 7.89 15.38 -3.00
N THR A 97 9.02 14.68 -2.93
CA THR A 97 9.10 13.22 -2.86
C THR A 97 9.23 12.71 -1.44
N ILE A 98 8.28 11.86 -1.04
CA ILE A 98 8.21 11.21 0.27
C ILE A 98 8.49 9.72 0.09
N GLY A 99 9.65 9.27 0.57
CA GLY A 99 10.04 7.87 0.56
C GLY A 99 10.09 7.25 1.95
N VAL A 100 10.40 5.96 1.99
CA VAL A 100 10.70 5.18 3.20
C VAL A 100 12.15 4.64 3.11
N PRO A 101 12.80 4.29 4.24
CA PRO A 101 14.15 3.75 4.25
C PRO A 101 14.37 2.63 3.23
N GLY A 102 15.49 2.71 2.50
CA GLY A 102 15.82 1.78 1.42
C GLY A 102 15.49 2.32 0.02
N LEU A 103 14.51 3.22 -0.14
CA LEU A 103 14.22 3.83 -1.45
C LEU A 103 15.38 4.71 -1.95
N ASN A 104 16.06 5.41 -1.04
CA ASN A 104 17.29 6.15 -1.32
C ASN A 104 18.45 5.25 -1.84
N HIS A 105 18.41 3.94 -1.59
CA HIS A 105 19.37 2.98 -2.13
C HIS A 105 18.87 2.30 -3.42
N LYS A 106 17.57 1.97 -3.48
CA LYS A 106 16.92 1.31 -4.64
C LYS A 106 16.67 2.26 -5.83
N ARG A 107 16.49 3.56 -5.59
CA ARG A 107 16.17 4.60 -6.58
C ARG A 107 17.13 5.77 -6.50
N LYS A 108 18.33 5.59 -7.07
CA LYS A 108 19.37 6.63 -7.21
C LYS A 108 19.05 7.67 -8.28
N ASP A 109 18.09 7.35 -9.15
CA ASP A 109 17.53 8.20 -10.21
C ASP A 109 16.46 9.18 -9.69
N VAL A 110 15.98 8.98 -8.45
CA VAL A 110 14.98 9.84 -7.79
C VAL A 110 15.65 10.58 -6.62
N ARG A 111 15.59 11.91 -6.63
CA ARG A 111 15.83 12.72 -5.43
C ARG A 111 14.67 12.50 -4.46
N TRP A 112 14.98 12.19 -3.20
CA TRP A 112 14.00 12.11 -2.10
C TRP A 112 14.13 13.35 -1.22
N ASP A 113 13.11 14.21 -1.22
CA ASP A 113 13.05 15.39 -0.33
C ASP A 113 12.70 14.99 1.12
N TYR A 114 12.11 13.81 1.34
CA TYR A 114 11.96 13.21 2.65
C TYR A 114 12.08 11.67 2.65
N ILE A 115 12.59 11.12 3.74
CA ILE A 115 12.61 9.68 4.02
C ILE A 115 11.98 9.46 5.40
N TYR A 116 10.73 8.99 5.43
CA TYR A 116 9.99 8.77 6.66
C TYR A 116 10.47 7.49 7.35
N LYS A 117 11.29 7.67 8.39
CA LYS A 117 12.12 6.63 9.02
C LYS A 117 11.60 6.15 10.38
N ASP A 118 10.92 7.02 11.13
CA ASP A 118 10.32 6.76 12.43
C ASP A 118 9.33 7.89 12.78
N TRP A 119 8.44 7.64 13.74
CA TRP A 119 7.30 8.49 14.09
C TRP A 119 7.65 9.82 14.77
N ARG A 120 8.92 10.11 15.10
CA ARG A 120 9.30 11.35 15.80
C ARG A 120 9.35 12.58 14.91
N THR A 121 9.41 12.40 13.60
CA THR A 121 9.35 13.46 12.60
C THR A 121 8.44 12.99 11.49
N SER A 122 7.29 13.62 11.31
CA SER A 122 6.32 13.22 10.30
C SER A 122 6.56 13.94 8.97
N PRO A 123 6.17 13.37 7.81
CA PRO A 123 6.14 14.11 6.56
C PRO A 123 5.05 15.19 6.57
N GLU A 124 3.95 15.00 7.31
CA GLU A 124 2.86 15.96 7.42
C GLU A 124 3.26 17.26 8.16
N ASP A 125 4.17 17.20 9.13
CA ASP A 125 4.81 18.39 9.74
C ASP A 125 5.75 19.10 8.74
N GLN A 126 6.55 18.35 7.98
CA GLN A 126 7.57 18.92 7.09
C GLN A 126 6.95 19.60 5.85
N PHE A 127 5.81 19.11 5.37
CA PHE A 127 5.15 19.60 4.17
C PHE A 127 3.76 20.20 4.43
N ASP A 128 3.41 20.47 5.68
CA ASP A 128 2.17 21.13 6.11
C ASP A 128 0.91 20.48 5.51
N PHE A 129 0.65 19.21 5.84
CA PHE A 129 -0.56 18.49 5.42
C PHE A 129 -1.27 17.71 6.55
N ALA A 130 -0.89 17.97 7.81
CA ALA A 130 -1.40 17.26 8.99
C ALA A 130 -2.90 17.45 9.26
N GLN A 131 -3.53 18.44 8.61
CA GLN A 131 -4.98 18.64 8.64
C GLN A 131 -5.76 17.65 7.75
N ASP A 132 -5.09 17.07 6.74
CA ASP A 132 -5.71 16.20 5.73
C ASP A 132 -5.32 14.72 5.86
N ILE A 133 -4.07 14.43 6.26
CA ILE A 133 -3.50 13.07 6.26
C ILE A 133 -2.60 12.87 7.50
N GLU A 134 -2.88 11.83 8.28
CA GLU A 134 -2.02 11.29 9.34
C GLU A 134 -1.23 10.08 8.80
N THR A 135 0.11 10.11 8.84
CA THR A 135 0.95 9.07 8.25
C THR A 135 1.44 8.07 9.30
N GLN A 136 0.77 6.94 9.47
CA GLN A 136 1.23 5.89 10.38
C GLN A 136 2.49 5.16 9.87
N TYR A 137 3.61 5.29 10.59
CA TYR A 137 4.86 4.59 10.28
C TYR A 137 4.99 3.26 11.02
N HIS A 138 5.23 2.18 10.28
CA HIS A 138 5.76 0.92 10.81
C HIS A 138 7.01 0.50 10.02
N PRO A 139 8.02 -0.12 10.67
CA PRO A 139 9.21 -0.59 9.98
C PRO A 139 8.85 -1.64 8.94
N SER A 140 9.28 -1.44 7.68
CA SER A 140 8.89 -2.30 6.57
C SER A 140 9.35 -3.74 6.78
N SER A 141 8.44 -4.70 6.60
CA SER A 141 8.69 -6.14 6.70
C SER A 141 9.18 -6.78 5.38
N SER A 142 9.59 -5.97 4.40
CA SER A 142 9.80 -6.39 3.02
C SER A 142 11.26 -6.78 2.69
N ASP A 143 11.57 -8.08 2.74
CA ASP A 143 12.59 -8.74 1.88
C ASP A 143 12.43 -10.30 1.90
N GLN A 144 12.49 -10.95 0.71
CA GLN A 144 12.70 -12.41 0.39
C GLN A 144 11.48 -13.37 0.16
N GLY A 145 11.48 -14.11 -0.99
CA GLY A 145 10.47 -15.10 -1.50
C GLY A 145 11.04 -16.25 -2.41
N PRO A 146 10.38 -16.89 -3.45
CA PRO A 146 9.15 -16.59 -4.27
C PRO A 146 7.99 -17.66 -4.33
N LEU A 147 6.73 -17.32 -3.98
CA LEU A 147 5.49 -18.16 -4.01
C LEU A 147 4.28 -17.31 -4.40
N SER A 148 3.26 -17.92 -5.01
CA SER A 148 2.26 -17.12 -5.73
C SER A 148 0.89 -17.74 -6.02
N SER A 149 0.69 -19.06 -5.98
CA SER A 149 -0.43 -19.72 -6.71
C SER A 149 -1.87 -19.51 -6.17
N GLU A 150 -2.06 -19.19 -4.89
CA GLU A 150 -3.39 -19.21 -4.24
C GLU A 150 -3.85 -17.84 -3.71
N PHE A 151 -3.12 -16.76 -4.03
CA PHE A 151 -3.34 -15.42 -3.47
C PHE A 151 -4.59 -14.72 -4.01
N ALA A 152 -4.72 -14.64 -5.35
CA ALA A 152 -5.67 -13.72 -6.01
C ALA A 152 -7.15 -14.07 -5.78
N LYS A 153 -7.52 -15.35 -5.71
CA LYS A 153 -8.91 -15.82 -5.56
C LYS A 153 -9.56 -15.53 -4.20
N ARG A 154 -8.87 -14.81 -3.30
CA ARG A 154 -9.08 -14.92 -1.86
C ARG A 154 -8.98 -13.62 -1.04
N ALA A 155 -8.53 -12.52 -1.65
CA ALA A 155 -8.15 -11.29 -0.95
C ALA A 155 -9.29 -10.31 -0.57
N HIS A 156 -10.56 -10.67 -0.81
CA HIS A 156 -11.71 -9.84 -0.41
C HIS A 156 -11.82 -9.72 1.13
N PRO A 157 -12.12 -8.55 1.75
CA PRO A 157 -12.04 -8.39 3.20
C PRO A 157 -12.93 -9.35 4.02
N ARG A 158 -14.15 -9.65 3.52
CA ARG A 158 -15.06 -10.61 4.17
C ARG A 158 -14.69 -12.09 3.94
N SER A 159 -13.52 -12.37 3.34
CA SER A 159 -13.01 -13.73 3.10
C SER A 159 -12.18 -14.23 4.30
N VAL A 160 -12.52 -15.43 4.79
CA VAL A 160 -11.68 -16.18 5.76
C VAL A 160 -10.25 -16.39 5.22
N TRP A 161 -10.06 -16.38 3.90
CA TRP A 161 -8.74 -16.50 3.31
C TRP A 161 -7.93 -15.19 3.30
N ALA A 162 -8.56 -14.02 3.26
CA ALA A 162 -7.85 -12.74 3.45
C ALA A 162 -7.29 -12.66 4.88
N LYS A 163 -8.12 -13.03 5.88
CA LYS A 163 -7.70 -13.22 7.28
C LYS A 163 -6.53 -14.19 7.41
N ARG A 164 -6.61 -15.40 6.81
CA ARG A 164 -5.51 -16.39 6.82
C ARG A 164 -4.23 -15.87 6.14
N LEU A 165 -4.36 -15.21 5.00
CA LEU A 165 -3.27 -14.63 4.23
C LEU A 165 -2.51 -13.57 5.05
N VAL A 166 -3.23 -12.59 5.61
CA VAL A 166 -2.65 -11.54 6.45
C VAL A 166 -1.97 -12.18 7.67
N TYR A 167 -2.67 -13.05 8.40
CA TYR A 167 -2.19 -13.63 9.66
C TYR A 167 -0.97 -14.56 9.49
N HIS A 168 -1.02 -15.50 8.56
CA HIS A 168 0.02 -16.51 8.42
C HIS A 168 1.17 -16.06 7.52
N ILE A 169 0.90 -15.29 6.47
CA ILE A 169 1.86 -15.04 5.38
C ILE A 169 2.38 -13.59 5.39
N ALA A 170 1.51 -12.57 5.32
CA ALA A 170 1.98 -11.17 5.25
C ALA A 170 2.59 -10.66 6.56
N THR A 171 2.05 -11.10 7.70
CA THR A 171 2.51 -10.68 9.03
C THR A 171 3.86 -11.28 9.38
N VAL A 172 4.95 -10.52 9.27
CA VAL A 172 6.28 -11.00 9.72
C VAL A 172 6.35 -11.09 11.24
N ASP A 173 6.20 -9.97 11.96
CA ASP A 173 6.11 -9.94 13.42
C ASP A 173 4.65 -9.94 13.90
N TYR A 174 4.28 -10.90 14.76
CA TYR A 174 2.92 -11.00 15.27
C TYR A 174 2.58 -9.87 16.26
N THR A 175 3.51 -9.47 17.12
CA THR A 175 3.28 -8.52 18.21
C THR A 175 3.12 -7.09 17.67
N LEU A 176 3.95 -6.69 16.72
CA LEU A 176 3.83 -5.40 16.04
C LEU A 176 2.51 -5.33 15.26
N MET A 177 2.25 -6.29 14.36
CA MET A 177 0.97 -6.33 13.63
C MET A 177 -0.24 -6.38 14.56
N ARG A 178 -0.14 -7.00 15.75
CA ARG A 178 -1.21 -7.04 16.75
C ARG A 178 -1.44 -5.67 17.43
N ARG A 179 -0.38 -4.90 17.67
CA ARG A 179 -0.47 -3.50 18.13
C ARG A 179 -1.13 -2.64 17.06
N ASP A 180 -0.68 -2.79 15.83
CA ASP A 180 -1.05 -1.94 14.68
C ASP A 180 -2.49 -2.20 14.24
N ALA A 181 -2.88 -3.48 14.15
CA ALA A 181 -4.26 -3.90 13.94
C ALA A 181 -5.22 -3.37 15.02
N LYS A 182 -4.79 -3.34 16.29
CA LYS A 182 -5.58 -2.71 17.37
C LYS A 182 -5.64 -1.19 17.21
N LYS A 183 -4.55 -0.51 16.88
CA LYS A 183 -4.52 0.95 16.78
C LYS A 183 -5.48 1.47 15.70
N VAL A 184 -5.50 0.83 14.53
CA VAL A 184 -6.45 1.18 13.45
C VAL A 184 -7.90 0.80 13.83
N ALA A 185 -8.10 -0.18 14.71
CA ALA A 185 -9.44 -0.52 15.23
C ALA A 185 -9.97 0.47 16.29
N GLU A 186 -9.16 1.43 16.76
CA GLU A 186 -9.61 2.56 17.59
C GLU A 186 -10.18 3.71 16.73
N TRP A 187 -9.95 3.71 15.42
CA TRP A 187 -10.36 4.78 14.50
C TRP A 187 -11.79 4.57 13.97
N ASN A 188 -12.45 5.67 13.59
CA ASN A 188 -13.70 5.63 12.82
C ASN A 188 -13.38 5.54 11.31
N VAL A 189 -13.35 4.32 10.77
CA VAL A 189 -12.94 4.01 9.39
C VAL A 189 -14.18 3.73 8.55
N GLU A 190 -14.69 4.76 7.86
CA GLU A 190 -15.79 4.60 6.90
C GLU A 190 -15.38 3.73 5.70
N ARG A 191 -14.22 4.03 5.10
CA ARG A 191 -13.80 3.59 3.75
C ARG A 191 -12.36 3.08 3.76
N ILE A 192 -12.06 2.08 2.92
CA ILE A 192 -10.70 1.54 2.74
C ILE A 192 -10.32 1.58 1.26
N ILE A 193 -9.20 2.23 0.94
CA ILE A 193 -8.61 2.29 -0.40
C ILE A 193 -7.28 1.50 -0.37
N PRO A 194 -7.27 0.19 -0.70
CA PRO A 194 -6.04 -0.61 -0.72
C PRO A 194 -5.23 -0.35 -2.00
N CYS A 195 -3.95 -0.74 -2.03
CA CYS A 195 -3.10 -0.66 -3.23
C CYS A 195 -3.43 -1.75 -4.28
N HIS A 196 -4.07 -2.84 -3.84
CA HIS A 196 -4.43 -4.02 -4.64
C HIS A 196 -5.90 -4.40 -4.37
N GLY A 197 -6.59 -4.98 -5.34
CA GLY A 197 -8.03 -5.31 -5.24
C GLY A 197 -8.97 -4.09 -5.40
N ASP A 198 -10.13 -4.13 -4.74
CA ASP A 198 -11.20 -3.12 -4.88
C ASP A 198 -11.20 -2.05 -3.77
N VAL A 199 -11.83 -0.91 -4.03
CA VAL A 199 -12.14 0.10 -3.00
C VAL A 199 -13.37 -0.33 -2.21
N LEU A 200 -13.26 -0.35 -0.88
CA LEU A 200 -14.39 -0.57 0.01
C LEU A 200 -14.97 0.78 0.43
N ASP A 201 -16.07 1.19 -0.22
CA ASP A 201 -16.67 2.52 -0.05
C ASP A 201 -17.41 2.74 1.27
N SER A 202 -17.74 1.70 2.02
CA SER A 202 -18.40 1.80 3.33
C SER A 202 -18.16 0.55 4.20
N GLY A 203 -18.30 0.68 5.52
CA GLY A 203 -18.11 -0.42 6.46
C GLY A 203 -16.65 -0.78 6.73
N GLY A 204 -15.72 0.18 6.61
CA GLY A 204 -14.28 -0.03 6.84
C GLY A 204 -13.96 -0.65 8.20
N ASN A 205 -14.59 -0.20 9.29
CA ASN A 205 -14.43 -0.84 10.61
C ASN A 205 -14.85 -2.33 10.65
N GLU A 206 -15.97 -2.68 10.00
CA GLU A 206 -16.43 -4.08 9.92
C GLU A 206 -15.42 -4.92 9.14
N ALA A 207 -14.98 -4.43 7.98
CA ALA A 207 -13.99 -5.11 7.15
C ALA A 207 -12.62 -5.24 7.84
N TRP A 208 -12.17 -4.22 8.59
CA TRP A 208 -10.94 -4.28 9.37
C TRP A 208 -11.06 -5.30 10.51
N ALA A 209 -12.14 -5.25 11.29
CA ALA A 209 -12.41 -6.21 12.35
C ALA A 209 -12.50 -7.65 11.81
N LEU A 210 -13.12 -7.84 10.64
CA LEU A 210 -13.20 -9.12 9.96
C LEU A 210 -11.84 -9.62 9.45
N VAL A 211 -10.99 -8.79 8.83
CA VAL A 211 -9.66 -9.23 8.36
C VAL A 211 -8.72 -9.51 9.54
N TYR A 212 -8.70 -8.63 10.55
CA TYR A 212 -7.73 -8.66 11.64
C TYR A 212 -8.23 -9.33 12.94
N GLU A 213 -9.38 -9.99 12.93
CA GLU A 213 -10.00 -10.63 14.10
C GLU A 213 -9.00 -11.37 15.02
N TRP A 214 -8.16 -12.25 14.45
CA TRP A 214 -7.19 -13.07 15.19
C TRP A 214 -6.01 -12.28 15.78
N PHE A 215 -5.89 -10.99 15.46
CA PHE A 215 -5.01 -10.02 16.13
C PHE A 215 -5.75 -9.27 17.23
N LEU A 216 -7.00 -8.88 16.98
CA LEU A 216 -7.82 -8.14 17.94
C LEU A 216 -8.14 -9.00 19.18
N GLN A 217 -8.70 -10.20 18.93
CA GLN A 217 -9.09 -11.20 19.93
C GLN A 217 -7.91 -12.05 20.44
N GLY A 218 -6.92 -12.32 19.58
CA GLY A 218 -5.86 -13.29 19.86
C GLY A 218 -4.88 -12.84 20.95
N ASP A 219 -4.37 -13.79 21.73
CA ASP A 219 -3.44 -13.50 22.83
C ASP A 219 -1.97 -13.36 22.33
N ALA A 220 -1.14 -12.58 23.03
CA ALA A 220 0.25 -12.33 22.62
C ALA A 220 1.16 -13.57 22.81
N LYS A 221 0.74 -14.51 23.66
CA LYS A 221 1.51 -15.73 23.99
C LYS A 221 1.53 -16.69 22.80
N THR A 222 2.73 -17.06 22.34
CA THR A 222 2.87 -18.09 21.29
C THR A 222 2.43 -19.47 21.78
N SER A 223 1.24 -19.90 21.34
CA SER A 223 0.82 -21.30 21.38
C SER A 223 1.93 -22.22 20.84
N ILE A 224 2.04 -23.43 21.39
CA ILE A 224 3.02 -24.46 20.99
C ILE A 224 2.94 -24.74 19.48
N MET A 225 1.74 -24.67 18.87
CA MET A 225 1.56 -24.78 17.42
C MET A 225 2.30 -23.67 16.63
N LYS A 226 2.39 -22.42 17.13
CA LYS A 226 3.16 -21.36 16.46
C LYS A 226 4.66 -21.67 16.44
N ARG A 227 5.20 -22.33 17.48
CA ARG A 227 6.61 -22.79 17.50
C ARG A 227 6.84 -23.97 16.55
N LEU A 228 5.95 -24.96 16.56
CA LEU A 228 6.02 -26.13 15.65
C LEU A 228 5.88 -25.74 14.16
N MET A 229 4.92 -24.87 13.84
CA MET A 229 4.70 -24.41 12.46
C MET A 229 5.71 -23.34 12.02
N SER A 230 6.53 -22.78 12.92
CA SER A 230 7.47 -21.70 12.59
C SER A 230 8.39 -22.00 11.41
N PRO A 231 9.02 -23.19 11.27
CA PRO A 231 9.87 -23.50 10.12
C PRO A 231 9.08 -23.54 8.80
N ILE A 232 7.93 -24.21 8.80
CA ILE A 232 7.04 -24.34 7.63
C ILE A 232 6.50 -22.98 7.19
N VAL A 233 6.11 -22.13 8.15
CA VAL A 233 5.63 -20.77 7.90
C VAL A 233 6.78 -19.85 7.48
N LYS A 234 7.99 -19.97 8.05
CA LYS A 234 9.17 -19.24 7.58
C LYS A 234 9.50 -19.59 6.13
N VAL A 235 9.42 -20.87 5.75
CA VAL A 235 9.47 -21.28 4.34
C VAL A 235 8.32 -20.63 3.57
N ALA A 236 7.05 -20.84 3.92
CA ALA A 236 5.92 -20.27 3.16
C ALA A 236 5.96 -18.74 2.99
N ARG A 237 6.55 -17.99 3.92
CA ARG A 237 6.78 -16.53 3.83
C ARG A 237 8.00 -16.14 3.00
N ARG A 238 9.15 -16.78 3.29
CA ARG A 238 10.38 -16.68 2.49
C ARG A 238 10.31 -17.49 1.21
N VAL A 239 9.10 -17.89 0.84
CA VAL A 239 8.72 -18.23 -0.50
C VAL A 239 7.72 -17.13 -0.91
N PHE A 240 6.62 -16.77 -0.22
CA PHE A 240 5.71 -15.70 -0.73
C PHE A 240 6.33 -14.34 -1.17
N LEU A 241 7.28 -13.73 -0.45
CA LEU A 241 7.63 -12.30 -0.61
C LEU A 241 8.76 -11.98 -1.65
N MET A 242 8.67 -12.50 -2.89
CA MET A 242 9.51 -12.14 -4.07
C MET A 242 8.62 -11.89 -5.30
#